data_AF-A0A374BME3-F1
#
_entry.id   AF-A0A374BME3-F1
#
_cell.length_a   1.000
_cell.length_b   1.000
_cell.length_c   1.000
_cell.angle_alpha   90.00
_cell.angle_beta   90.00
_cell.angle_gamma   90.00
#
_symmetry.space_group_name_H-M   'P 1'
#
loop_
_entity.id
_entity.type
_entity.pdbx_description
1 polymer ?
#
loop_
_entity_poly.entity_id
_entity_poly.type
_entity_poly.pdbx_seq_one_letter_code
_entity_poly.pdbx_strand_id
1 'polypeptide(L)'
;MPYIPFTDEQKVLANSVDLEQFLRMRGEKLERAGREHKLIYYDGSGKHDSITIHGSTWFDHKNQIGGGAIKFMQEFYDMDFQTAVQELLGHTVTPLSHSPPKVSAKAKEEKKEFRLPEANTNMHRVYAYLIKQRFIAPEVITHFAKQHTLFEDKEHHNAVFVGVDENGVPRQAHKRSTSTFGNSFRQTIEGSDTRYSFAHFGESGKLFVFEAPIDMMSFLTLYPKDWQKHSYIAMNGVYENAVLTALKNHSDLSEIVLCVDNDEGGIEAVDRLKDILAENGYTDVKRLAPEYKDWNEVLKAKNGAAALPAVLHKRKEEYLHQIDSLKHLRCRPDKLTSQIYATFKNGQYKYLAEYALVGSAFFIAGKSEDTTFGKLKTKLKTEYKPYTDKGRKAQKQRNLQDCVQKVLSDLKQTARTREQSVQTAKLLYSLADSALRLNVENTLSELAQEQSESEDIVSDPEPCMEFG
;
A
#
# COMPACT_ATOMS: atom_id res chain seq x y z
N MET A 1 -12.41 21.55 -23.69
CA MET A 1 -12.83 22.96 -23.56
C MET A 1 -11.83 23.86 -24.29
N PRO A 2 -12.24 25.05 -24.76
CA PRO A 2 -11.30 26.05 -25.29
C PRO A 2 -10.34 26.54 -24.19
N TYR A 3 -9.06 26.75 -24.53
CA TYR A 3 -8.03 27.16 -23.59
C TYR A 3 -8.27 28.58 -23.06
N ILE A 4 -8.42 28.73 -21.74
CA ILE A 4 -8.55 30.01 -21.04
C ILE A 4 -7.20 30.40 -20.40
N PRO A 5 -6.56 31.50 -20.79
CA PRO A 5 -5.34 31.97 -20.15
C PRO A 5 -5.66 32.59 -18.77
N PHE A 6 -4.92 32.18 -17.73
CA PHE A 6 -4.96 32.81 -16.40
C PHE A 6 -3.69 33.61 -16.14
N THR A 7 -3.83 34.79 -15.53
CA THR A 7 -2.69 35.59 -15.05
C THR A 7 -2.00 34.92 -13.86
N ASP A 8 -0.74 35.24 -13.59
CA ASP A 8 -0.04 34.68 -12.44
C ASP A 8 -0.66 35.11 -11.11
N GLU A 9 -1.26 36.31 -11.06
CA GLU A 9 -2.05 36.80 -9.93
C GLU A 9 -3.28 35.92 -9.67
N GLN A 10 -3.99 35.49 -10.72
CA GLN A 10 -5.13 34.59 -10.60
C GLN A 10 -4.73 33.21 -10.07
N LYS A 11 -3.55 32.70 -10.46
CA LYS A 11 -3.02 31.43 -9.95
C LYS A 11 -2.61 31.53 -8.48
N VAL A 12 -1.98 32.63 -8.09
CA VAL A 12 -1.61 32.90 -6.69
C VAL A 12 -2.87 33.01 -5.83
N LEU A 13 -3.86 33.79 -6.30
CA LEU A 13 -5.13 33.96 -5.60
C LEU A 13 -5.84 32.63 -5.41
N ALA A 14 -5.99 31.84 -6.47
CA ALA A 14 -6.62 30.52 -6.39
C ALA A 14 -5.89 29.56 -5.43
N ASN A 15 -4.55 29.57 -5.38
CA ASN A 15 -3.79 28.76 -4.42
C ASN A 15 -3.81 29.30 -2.97
N SER A 16 -4.22 30.55 -2.77
CA SER A 16 -4.33 31.19 -1.45
C SER A 16 -5.71 31.02 -0.80
N VAL A 17 -6.67 30.43 -1.50
CA VAL A 17 -8.01 30.13 -0.98
C VAL A 17 -7.90 29.23 0.24
N ASP A 18 -8.56 29.61 1.32
CA ASP A 18 -8.70 28.80 2.53
C ASP A 18 -9.50 27.53 2.22
N LEU A 19 -8.81 26.39 2.16
CA LEU A 19 -9.41 25.10 1.85
C LEU A 19 -10.38 24.65 2.93
N GLU A 20 -10.16 25.02 4.19
CA GLU A 20 -11.06 24.62 5.27
C GLU A 20 -12.45 25.24 5.07
N GLN A 21 -12.49 26.55 4.79
CA GLN A 21 -13.74 27.24 4.51
C GLN A 21 -14.35 26.78 3.19
N PHE A 22 -13.53 26.68 2.14
CA PHE A 22 -13.99 26.25 0.82
C PHE A 22 -14.66 24.87 0.86
N LEU A 23 -14.06 23.89 1.55
CA LEU A 23 -14.59 22.54 1.64
C LEU A 23 -15.85 22.46 2.50
N ARG A 24 -15.92 23.23 3.60
CA ARG A 24 -17.15 23.35 4.39
C ARG A 24 -18.29 23.96 3.58
N MET A 25 -18.03 24.98 2.77
CA MET A 25 -19.03 25.56 1.87
C MET A 25 -19.50 24.57 0.81
N ARG A 26 -18.62 23.66 0.37
CA ARG A 26 -18.96 22.53 -0.52
C ARG A 26 -19.72 21.38 0.16
N GLY A 27 -19.94 21.44 1.47
CA GLY A 27 -20.62 20.38 2.22
C GLY A 27 -19.74 19.20 2.62
N GLU A 28 -18.42 19.31 2.46
CA GLU A 28 -17.49 18.28 2.90
C GLU A 28 -17.36 18.26 4.44
N LYS A 29 -17.15 17.06 4.99
CA LYS A 29 -17.05 16.88 6.44
C LYS A 29 -15.60 17.01 6.90
N LEU A 30 -15.33 18.04 7.70
CA LEU A 30 -14.04 18.28 8.34
C LEU A 30 -14.09 18.05 9.86
N GLU A 31 -13.22 17.19 10.38
CA GLU A 31 -13.03 16.94 11.82
C GLU A 31 -11.76 17.63 12.32
N ARG A 32 -11.82 18.29 13.49
CA ARG A 32 -10.68 19.04 14.02
C ARG A 32 -9.61 18.10 14.59
N ALA A 33 -8.35 18.28 14.18
CA ALA A 33 -7.19 17.55 14.67
C ALA A 33 -6.09 18.53 15.08
N GLY A 34 -6.20 19.07 16.31
CA GLY A 34 -5.26 20.06 16.82
C GLY A 34 -5.38 21.42 16.12
N ARG A 35 -4.33 21.81 15.39
CA ARG A 35 -4.26 23.04 14.57
C ARG A 35 -4.69 22.82 13.11
N GLU A 36 -5.00 21.59 12.74
CA GLU A 36 -5.39 21.19 11.39
C GLU A 36 -6.80 20.59 11.40
N HIS A 37 -7.34 20.36 10.21
CA HIS A 37 -8.59 19.66 9.99
C HIS A 37 -8.36 18.39 9.18
N LYS A 38 -9.02 17.29 9.55
CA LYS A 38 -9.08 16.06 8.78
C LYS A 38 -10.29 16.07 7.87
N LEU A 39 -10.08 15.75 6.59
CA LEU A 39 -11.16 15.51 5.66
C LEU A 39 -11.68 14.08 5.81
N ILE A 40 -12.97 13.97 6.11
CA ILE A 40 -13.70 12.71 6.20
C ILE A 40 -14.39 12.48 4.88
N TYR A 41 -13.91 11.49 4.13
CA TYR A 41 -14.47 11.13 2.82
C TYR A 41 -14.77 9.63 2.75
N TYR A 42 -15.66 9.26 1.82
CA TYR A 42 -16.05 7.86 1.59
C TYR A 42 -15.70 7.50 0.15
N ASP A 43 -15.13 6.30 -0.05
CA ASP A 43 -14.97 5.70 -1.37
C ASP A 43 -15.41 4.23 -1.34
N GLY A 44 -15.23 3.50 -2.45
CA GLY A 44 -15.61 2.08 -2.56
C GLY A 44 -14.87 1.14 -1.59
N SER A 45 -13.91 1.63 -0.81
CA SER A 45 -13.22 0.91 0.26
C SER A 45 -13.63 1.35 1.67
N GLY A 46 -14.62 2.24 1.79
CA GLY A 46 -15.19 2.68 3.07
C GLY A 46 -14.83 4.12 3.43
N LYS A 47 -14.89 4.43 4.73
CA LYS A 47 -14.59 5.75 5.31
C LYS A 47 -13.07 5.95 5.45
N HIS A 48 -12.57 7.12 5.03
CA HIS A 48 -11.16 7.51 5.15
C HIS A 48 -11.02 8.86 5.87
N ASP A 49 -9.90 9.01 6.58
CA ASP A 49 -9.50 10.25 7.28
C ASP A 49 -8.04 10.62 7.00
N SER A 50 -7.49 10.14 5.88
CA SER A 50 -6.06 10.22 5.56
C SER A 50 -5.58 11.59 5.11
N ILE A 51 -6.49 12.56 4.89
CA ILE A 51 -6.15 13.89 4.36
C ILE A 51 -6.25 14.91 5.49
N THR A 52 -5.15 15.62 5.78
CA THR A 52 -5.14 16.79 6.65
C THR A 52 -5.09 18.09 5.84
N ILE A 53 -5.75 19.13 6.35
CA ILE A 53 -5.88 20.45 5.74
C ILE A 53 -5.47 21.48 6.79
N HIS A 54 -4.69 22.46 6.34
CA HIS A 54 -4.27 23.61 7.13
C HIS A 54 -4.27 24.86 6.24
N GLY A 55 -5.23 25.75 6.49
CA GLY A 55 -5.41 26.96 5.68
C GLY A 55 -5.63 26.63 4.19
N SER A 56 -4.77 27.13 3.31
CA SER A 56 -4.85 26.86 1.86
C SER A 56 -4.08 25.62 1.40
N THR A 57 -3.55 24.83 2.34
CA THR A 57 -2.71 23.67 2.06
C THR A 57 -3.30 22.37 2.59
N TRP A 58 -2.87 21.26 2.01
CA TRP A 58 -3.34 19.92 2.40
C TRP A 58 -2.26 18.86 2.22
N PHE A 59 -2.44 17.73 2.90
CA PHE A 59 -1.59 16.56 2.77
C PHE A 59 -2.37 15.25 2.95
N ASP A 60 -2.23 14.31 2.01
CA ASP A 60 -2.72 12.94 2.09
C ASP A 60 -1.64 12.00 2.63
N HIS A 61 -1.83 11.56 3.87
CA HIS A 61 -0.94 10.64 4.58
C HIS A 61 -0.91 9.23 3.95
N LYS A 62 -1.98 8.82 3.23
CA LYS A 62 -2.05 7.51 2.57
C LYS A 62 -1.30 7.52 1.25
N ASN A 63 -1.50 8.56 0.45
CA ASN A 63 -0.92 8.66 -0.90
C ASN A 63 0.39 9.48 -0.96
N GLN A 64 0.81 10.08 0.16
CA GLN A 64 2.03 10.87 0.31
C GLN A 64 2.11 12.07 -0.65
N ILE A 65 1.00 12.82 -0.73
CA ILE A 65 0.90 14.00 -1.58
C ILE A 65 0.30 15.18 -0.85
N GLY A 66 0.73 16.38 -1.25
CA GLY A 66 0.16 17.61 -0.75
C GLY A 66 0.46 18.78 -1.68
N GLY A 67 -0.06 19.94 -1.31
CA GLY A 67 0.17 21.20 -2.00
C GLY A 67 -0.87 22.26 -1.63
N GLY A 68 -0.99 23.28 -2.47
CA GLY A 68 -2.00 24.32 -2.34
C GLY A 68 -3.37 23.92 -2.89
N ALA A 69 -4.33 24.84 -2.80
CA ALA A 69 -5.72 24.60 -3.14
C ALA A 69 -5.96 24.14 -4.59
N ILE A 70 -5.25 24.68 -5.59
CA ILE A 70 -5.41 24.23 -6.99
C ILE A 70 -5.06 22.75 -7.10
N LYS A 71 -3.94 22.35 -6.50
CA LYS A 71 -3.50 20.96 -6.52
C LYS A 71 -4.47 20.06 -5.75
N PHE A 72 -5.07 20.56 -4.65
CA PHE A 72 -6.16 19.83 -3.99
C PHE A 72 -7.31 19.54 -4.95
N MET A 73 -7.78 20.52 -5.71
CA MET A 73 -8.90 20.33 -6.64
C MET A 73 -8.57 19.34 -7.77
N GLN A 74 -7.36 19.44 -8.31
CA GLN A 74 -6.91 18.53 -9.37
C GLN A 74 -6.77 17.09 -8.89
N GLU A 75 -6.24 16.95 -7.67
CA GLU A 75 -6.07 15.68 -7.03
C GLU A 75 -7.46 15.20 -6.55
N PHE A 76 -7.99 15.77 -5.48
CA PHE A 76 -9.14 15.23 -4.74
C PHE A 76 -10.46 15.20 -5.53
N TYR A 77 -10.63 16.05 -6.54
CA TYR A 77 -11.84 16.08 -7.37
C TYR A 77 -11.61 15.71 -8.85
N ASP A 78 -10.38 15.29 -9.23
CA ASP A 78 -10.02 14.93 -10.61
C ASP A 78 -10.31 16.07 -11.63
N MET A 79 -10.14 17.32 -11.21
CA MET A 79 -10.34 18.49 -12.06
C MET A 79 -9.10 18.78 -12.91
N ASP A 80 -9.28 19.26 -14.14
CA ASP A 80 -8.17 19.87 -14.87
C ASP A 80 -7.80 21.24 -14.26
N PHE A 81 -6.61 21.74 -14.60
CA PHE A 81 -6.08 22.98 -14.03
C PHE A 81 -7.02 24.18 -14.26
N GLN A 82 -7.67 24.28 -15.42
CA GLN A 82 -8.51 25.44 -15.74
C GLN A 82 -9.80 25.41 -14.92
N THR A 83 -10.42 24.23 -14.79
CA THR A 83 -11.59 24.03 -13.94
C THR A 83 -11.26 24.27 -12.46
N ALA A 84 -10.12 23.76 -11.98
CA ALA A 84 -9.68 23.98 -10.60
C ALA A 84 -9.51 25.47 -10.26
N VAL A 85 -8.88 26.25 -11.14
CA VAL A 85 -8.69 27.70 -10.93
C VAL A 85 -10.03 28.43 -10.99
N GLN A 86 -10.93 28.09 -11.91
CA GLN A 86 -12.25 28.73 -12.01
C GLN A 86 -13.13 28.47 -10.79
N GLU A 87 -13.15 27.24 -10.27
CA GLU A 87 -13.89 26.88 -9.06
C GLU A 87 -13.37 27.64 -7.83
N LEU A 88 -12.05 27.67 -7.65
CA LEU A 88 -11.41 28.36 -6.52
C LEU A 88 -11.60 29.88 -6.57
N LEU A 89 -11.69 30.46 -7.77
CA LEU A 89 -12.00 31.88 -7.96
C LEU A 89 -13.51 32.18 -7.97
N GLY A 90 -14.38 31.18 -7.81
CA GLY A 90 -15.83 31.35 -7.76
C GLY A 90 -16.49 31.67 -9.11
N HIS A 91 -15.85 31.32 -10.23
CA HIS A 91 -16.38 31.54 -11.58
C HIS A 91 -17.36 30.44 -12.05
N THR A 92 -17.28 29.24 -11.48
CA THR A 92 -18.17 28.10 -11.76
C THR A 92 -18.50 27.35 -10.47
N VAL A 93 -19.68 26.71 -10.42
CA VAL A 93 -20.08 25.81 -9.31
C VAL A 93 -20.47 24.46 -9.90
N THR A 94 -19.62 23.45 -9.74
CA THR A 94 -19.90 22.08 -10.15
C THR A 94 -20.58 21.27 -9.03
N PRO A 95 -21.62 20.47 -9.34
CA PRO A 95 -22.21 19.55 -8.37
C PRO A 95 -21.19 18.51 -7.87
N LEU A 96 -21.35 18.07 -6.62
CA LEU A 96 -20.50 17.07 -5.96
C LEU A 96 -20.32 15.81 -6.85
N SER A 97 -19.11 15.64 -7.38
CA SER A 97 -18.66 14.40 -8.01
C SER A 97 -17.50 13.86 -7.17
N HIS A 98 -17.76 12.80 -6.42
CA HIS A 98 -16.78 12.14 -5.56
C HIS A 98 -15.80 11.30 -6.42
N SER A 99 -14.76 11.94 -6.96
CA SER A 99 -13.69 11.30 -7.71
C SER A 99 -12.36 11.42 -6.96
N PRO A 100 -11.86 10.38 -6.26
CA PRO A 100 -10.72 10.57 -5.35
C PRO A 100 -9.34 10.84 -6.04
N PRO A 101 -8.31 11.30 -5.29
CA PRO A 101 -7.03 11.84 -5.82
C PRO A 101 -5.95 10.92 -6.40
N LYS A 102 -5.03 11.50 -7.20
CA LYS A 102 -4.02 10.84 -8.04
C LYS A 102 -2.66 11.60 -8.12
N VAL A 103 -1.81 11.29 -7.15
CA VAL A 103 -0.43 11.76 -6.87
C VAL A 103 0.41 12.36 -8.02
N SER A 104 0.89 13.61 -7.85
CA SER A 104 2.12 14.09 -8.51
C SER A 104 3.02 15.04 -7.69
N ALA A 105 4.30 15.04 -8.07
CA ALA A 105 5.55 15.42 -7.40
C ALA A 105 5.68 16.71 -6.54
N LYS A 106 6.59 16.55 -5.56
CA LYS A 106 7.27 17.44 -4.59
C LYS A 106 7.46 18.93 -4.96
N ALA A 107 7.08 19.81 -4.02
CA ALA A 107 7.72 21.10 -3.79
C ALA A 107 8.42 21.06 -2.42
N LYS A 108 9.64 21.63 -2.34
CA LYS A 108 10.52 21.59 -1.17
C LYS A 108 9.90 22.37 0.00
N GLU A 109 9.41 21.67 1.02
CA GLU A 109 9.26 22.24 2.36
C GLU A 109 10.64 22.36 3.01
N GLU A 110 10.91 23.49 3.66
CA GLU A 110 12.09 23.66 4.48
C GLU A 110 12.09 22.62 5.60
N LYS A 111 13.10 21.75 5.63
CA LYS A 111 13.20 20.69 6.63
C LYS A 111 13.28 21.31 8.02
N LYS A 112 12.24 21.12 8.84
CA LYS A 112 12.30 21.43 10.27
C LYS A 112 13.43 20.63 10.93
N GLU A 113 14.09 21.24 11.90
CA GLU A 113 15.21 20.64 12.62
C GLU A 113 14.73 19.46 13.48
N PHE A 114 15.37 18.31 13.33
CA PHE A 114 15.10 17.13 14.16
C PHE A 114 15.54 17.35 15.61
N ARG A 115 14.65 17.07 16.56
CA ARG A 115 14.97 17.07 17.99
C ARG A 115 14.31 15.89 18.69
N LEU A 116 15.07 15.22 19.55
CA LEU A 116 14.53 14.18 20.42
C LEU A 116 13.57 14.79 21.45
N PRO A 117 12.53 14.06 21.87
CA PRO A 117 11.68 14.45 22.97
C PRO A 117 12.46 14.34 24.28
N GLU A 118 12.06 15.12 25.28
CA GLU A 118 12.68 15.03 26.61
C GLU A 118 12.42 13.64 27.21
N ALA A 119 13.49 12.98 27.64
CA ALA A 119 13.39 11.69 28.30
C ALA A 119 12.80 11.85 29.71
N ASN A 120 11.93 10.93 30.11
CA ASN A 120 11.47 10.83 31.48
C ASN A 120 12.61 10.40 32.40
N THR A 121 12.49 10.71 33.69
CA THR A 121 13.47 10.35 34.74
C THR A 121 13.63 8.84 34.94
N ASN A 122 12.62 8.05 34.55
CA ASN A 122 12.63 6.59 34.59
C ASN A 122 11.80 6.02 33.42
N MET A 123 11.89 4.71 33.21
CA MET A 123 11.18 4.01 32.14
C MET A 123 10.09 3.06 32.67
N HIS A 124 9.55 3.29 33.87
CA HIS A 124 8.67 2.32 34.53
C HIS A 124 7.42 1.98 33.70
N ARG A 125 6.81 2.96 33.02
CA ARG A 125 5.60 2.73 32.22
C ARG A 125 5.94 1.99 30.93
N VAL A 126 7.04 2.35 30.27
CA VAL A 126 7.53 1.64 29.08
C VAL A 126 7.89 0.19 29.41
N TYR A 127 8.61 -0.06 30.50
CA TYR A 127 8.91 -1.44 30.94
C TYR A 127 7.64 -2.23 31.25
N ALA A 128 6.72 -1.65 32.04
CA ALA A 128 5.47 -2.32 32.37
C ALA A 128 4.65 -2.65 31.11
N TYR A 129 4.58 -1.72 30.16
CA TYR A 129 3.90 -1.93 28.88
C TYR A 129 4.57 -3.02 28.04
N LEU A 130 5.86 -2.91 27.76
CA LEU A 130 6.57 -3.86 26.89
C LEU A 130 6.62 -5.27 27.49
N ILE A 131 6.74 -5.40 28.80
CA ILE A 131 6.75 -6.71 29.47
C ILE A 131 5.33 -7.27 29.58
N LYS A 132 4.39 -6.51 30.18
CA LYS A 132 3.08 -7.08 30.57
C LYS A 132 2.09 -7.14 29.41
N GLN A 133 2.18 -6.21 28.46
CA GLN A 133 1.23 -6.11 27.34
C GLN A 133 1.82 -6.64 26.03
N ARG A 134 3.13 -6.51 25.85
CA ARG A 134 3.84 -6.96 24.64
C ARG A 134 4.66 -8.23 24.84
N PHE A 135 4.78 -8.73 26.08
CA PHE A 135 5.49 -9.97 26.44
C PHE A 135 6.97 -9.98 26.02
N ILE A 136 7.56 -8.81 25.77
CA ILE A 136 8.96 -8.68 25.35
C ILE A 136 9.87 -8.96 26.54
N ALA A 137 10.92 -9.74 26.31
CA ALA A 137 11.86 -10.13 27.35
C ALA A 137 12.58 -8.91 27.95
N PRO A 138 12.69 -8.81 29.30
CA PRO A 138 13.34 -7.68 29.97
C PRO A 138 14.76 -7.40 29.49
N GLU A 139 15.53 -8.43 29.14
CA GLU A 139 16.90 -8.31 28.65
C GLU A 139 16.98 -7.63 27.28
N VAL A 140 16.00 -7.87 26.39
CA VAL A 140 15.91 -7.20 25.09
C VAL A 140 15.60 -5.72 25.29
N ILE A 141 14.64 -5.39 26.17
CA ILE A 141 14.32 -4.00 26.52
C ILE A 141 15.54 -3.29 27.11
N THR A 142 16.23 -3.97 28.05
CA THR A 142 17.41 -3.45 28.74
C THR A 142 18.54 -3.14 27.77
N HIS A 143 18.75 -3.98 26.76
CA HIS A 143 19.77 -3.77 25.73
C HIS A 143 19.61 -2.42 25.02
N PHE A 144 18.43 -2.16 24.45
CA PHE A 144 18.15 -0.91 23.74
C PHE A 144 18.06 0.31 24.67
N ALA A 145 17.58 0.12 25.91
CA ALA A 145 17.55 1.18 26.91
C ALA A 145 18.97 1.66 27.28
N LYS A 146 19.92 0.73 27.47
CA LYS A 146 21.32 1.06 27.77
C LYS A 146 22.03 1.77 26.61
N GLN A 147 21.60 1.52 25.39
CA GLN A 147 22.10 2.20 24.19
C GLN A 147 21.46 3.58 23.96
N HIS A 148 20.51 3.99 24.81
CA HIS A 148 19.69 5.19 24.63
C HIS A 148 18.89 5.20 23.31
N THR A 149 18.68 4.03 22.70
CA THR A 149 17.86 3.88 21.49
C THR A 149 16.41 3.52 21.79
N LEU A 150 16.10 3.22 23.05
CA LEU A 150 14.75 3.07 23.59
C LEU A 150 14.64 3.86 24.90
N PHE A 151 13.68 4.78 25.00
CA PHE A 151 13.40 5.47 26.25
C PHE A 151 11.92 5.84 26.41
N GLU A 152 11.54 6.31 27.59
CA GLU A 152 10.20 6.82 27.89
C GLU A 152 10.19 8.33 27.75
N ASP A 153 9.27 8.90 26.95
CA ASP A 153 9.16 10.37 26.88
C ASP A 153 8.48 10.95 28.14
N LYS A 154 8.90 12.15 28.54
CA LYS A 154 8.47 12.78 29.80
C LYS A 154 7.01 13.23 29.82
N GLU A 155 6.48 13.70 28.69
CA GLU A 155 5.19 14.40 28.66
C GLU A 155 4.01 13.42 28.58
N HIS A 156 4.17 12.35 27.81
CA HIS A 156 3.10 11.42 27.47
C HIS A 156 3.45 9.97 27.78
N HIS A 157 4.66 9.70 28.27
CA HIS A 157 5.13 8.36 28.64
C HIS A 157 5.00 7.34 27.49
N ASN A 158 5.18 7.78 26.24
CA ASN A 158 5.28 6.88 25.11
C ASN A 158 6.66 6.20 25.13
N ALA A 159 6.72 5.00 24.55
CA ALA A 159 7.98 4.39 24.16
C ALA A 159 8.53 5.13 22.93
N VAL A 160 9.76 5.63 23.04
CA VAL A 160 10.48 6.31 21.95
C VAL A 160 11.57 5.39 21.45
N PHE A 161 11.47 5.01 20.17
CA PHE A 161 12.46 4.20 19.46
C PHE A 161 13.30 5.08 18.55
N VAL A 162 14.60 5.14 18.77
CA VAL A 162 15.52 6.08 18.10
C VAL A 162 16.30 5.38 17.00
N GLY A 163 16.35 5.99 15.82
CA GLY A 163 17.30 5.65 14.77
C GLY A 163 18.52 6.55 14.85
N VAL A 164 19.71 5.95 14.82
CA VAL A 164 21.00 6.64 14.88
C VAL A 164 21.76 6.45 13.57
N ASP A 165 22.65 7.40 13.24
CA ASP A 165 23.62 7.23 12.17
C ASP A 165 24.85 6.42 12.61
N GLU A 166 25.82 6.26 11.71
CA GLU A 166 27.03 5.46 11.90
C GLU A 166 27.91 6.00 13.04
N ASN A 167 27.75 7.26 13.41
CA ASN A 167 28.48 7.90 14.50
C ASN A 167 27.71 7.84 15.83
N GLY A 168 26.58 7.14 15.87
CA GLY A 168 25.69 7.06 17.03
C GLY A 168 24.85 8.32 17.25
N VAL A 169 24.78 9.24 16.27
CA VAL A 169 24.00 10.47 16.42
C VAL A 169 22.53 10.18 16.09
N PRO A 170 21.57 10.54 16.97
CA PRO A 170 20.14 10.42 16.68
C PRO A 170 19.74 11.20 15.42
N ARG A 171 19.06 10.52 14.49
CA ARG A 171 18.55 11.11 13.24
C ARG A 171 17.04 10.96 13.07
N GLN A 172 16.42 10.06 13.81
CA GLN A 172 14.99 9.76 13.73
C GLN A 172 14.50 9.26 15.08
N ALA A 173 13.23 9.51 15.40
CA ALA A 173 12.59 8.89 16.54
C ALA A 173 11.12 8.58 16.27
N HIS A 174 10.68 7.40 16.72
CA HIS A 174 9.30 6.94 16.57
C HIS A 174 8.68 6.74 17.96
N LYS A 175 7.57 7.42 18.21
CA LYS A 175 6.78 7.32 19.44
C LYS A 175 5.71 6.25 19.29
N ARG A 176 5.53 5.43 20.33
CA ARG A 176 4.44 4.47 20.48
C ARG A 176 3.80 4.61 21.86
N SER A 177 2.50 4.82 21.91
CA SER A 177 1.79 4.95 23.17
C SER A 177 1.83 3.68 24.02
N THR A 178 2.04 3.87 25.31
CA THR A 178 1.96 2.84 26.34
C THR A 178 0.54 2.69 26.90
N SER A 179 -0.40 3.56 26.48
CA SER A 179 -1.81 3.46 26.88
C SER A 179 -2.45 2.19 26.32
N THR A 180 -3.15 1.47 27.20
CA THR A 180 -3.96 0.29 26.86
C THR A 180 -5.44 0.63 26.66
N PHE A 181 -5.82 1.90 26.89
CA PHE A 181 -7.19 2.39 26.72
C PHE A 181 -7.24 3.39 25.56
N GLY A 182 -8.23 3.22 24.68
CA GLY A 182 -8.42 4.04 23.47
C GLY A 182 -7.56 3.59 22.28
N ASN A 183 -7.53 4.42 21.23
CA ASN A 183 -6.77 4.13 20.01
C ASN A 183 -5.26 4.23 20.26
N SER A 184 -4.49 3.27 19.74
CA SER A 184 -3.04 3.27 19.87
C SER A 184 -2.41 4.42 19.08
N PHE A 185 -1.78 5.36 19.76
CA PHE A 185 -1.03 6.44 19.12
C PHE A 185 0.37 5.96 18.67
N ARG A 186 0.73 6.31 17.43
CA ARG A 186 2.07 6.11 16.85
C ARG A 186 2.46 7.33 16.01
N GLN A 187 3.71 7.79 16.10
CA GLN A 187 4.15 8.96 15.35
C GLN A 187 5.67 8.95 15.16
N THR A 188 6.14 9.14 13.92
CA THR A 188 7.53 9.51 13.66
C THR A 188 7.70 11.00 13.88
N ILE A 189 8.69 11.39 14.67
CA ILE A 189 8.91 12.78 15.09
C ILE A 189 9.29 13.64 13.89
N GLU A 190 8.76 14.85 13.85
CA GLU A 190 9.02 15.81 12.79
C GLU A 190 10.51 16.14 12.64
N GLY A 191 10.96 16.39 11.41
CA GLY A 191 12.37 16.59 11.09
C GLY A 191 13.20 15.30 11.00
N SER A 192 12.64 14.13 11.37
CA SER A 192 13.33 12.83 11.28
C SER A 192 13.83 12.53 9.88
N ASP A 193 15.04 11.99 9.79
CA ASP A 193 15.60 11.44 8.56
C ASP A 193 15.23 9.96 8.43
N THR A 194 14.31 9.65 7.52
CA THR A 194 13.76 8.29 7.32
C THR A 194 14.77 7.28 6.77
N ARG A 195 16.00 7.70 6.47
CA ARG A 195 17.13 6.82 6.16
C ARG A 195 17.71 6.11 7.38
N TYR A 196 17.45 6.63 8.57
CA TYR A 196 17.91 6.04 9.83
C TYR A 196 16.69 5.63 10.64
N SER A 197 16.59 4.35 10.97
CA SER A 197 15.48 3.83 11.76
C SER A 197 15.99 3.01 12.95
N PHE A 198 15.08 2.57 13.81
CA PHE A 198 15.46 1.79 14.98
C PHE A 198 16.05 0.45 14.52
N ALA A 199 17.30 0.18 14.94
CA ALA A 199 18.08 -0.92 14.42
C ALA A 199 19.09 -1.43 15.46
N HIS A 200 19.57 -2.65 15.22
CA HIS A 200 20.75 -3.24 15.87
C HIS A 200 21.60 -3.86 14.78
N PHE A 201 22.91 -3.62 14.79
CA PHE A 201 23.84 -4.21 13.82
C PHE A 201 24.80 -5.17 14.53
N GLY A 202 24.85 -6.40 14.03
CA GLY A 202 25.83 -7.42 14.42
C GLY A 202 26.82 -7.70 13.29
N GLU A 203 27.57 -8.78 13.41
CA GLU A 203 28.72 -9.09 12.54
C GLU A 203 28.51 -10.31 11.63
N SER A 204 27.32 -10.93 11.66
CA SER A 204 27.06 -12.19 10.94
C SER A 204 26.77 -12.05 9.44
N GLY A 205 26.70 -10.81 8.91
CA GLY A 205 26.30 -10.55 7.51
C GLY A 205 24.82 -10.78 7.18
N LYS A 206 23.98 -11.03 8.20
CA LYS A 206 22.52 -11.24 8.04
C LYS A 206 21.74 -10.02 8.50
N LEU A 207 20.76 -9.58 7.70
CA LEU A 207 19.84 -8.50 8.02
C LEU A 207 18.40 -9.00 8.07
N PHE A 208 17.75 -8.87 9.23
CA PHE A 208 16.32 -9.10 9.40
C PHE A 208 15.55 -7.77 9.37
N VAL A 209 14.51 -7.68 8.55
CA VAL A 209 13.78 -6.43 8.27
C VAL A 209 12.34 -6.52 8.77
N PHE A 210 11.94 -5.61 9.66
CA PHE A 210 10.61 -5.59 10.30
C PHE A 210 9.86 -4.31 9.97
N GLU A 211 8.53 -4.36 10.06
CA GLU A 211 7.66 -3.19 9.89
C GLU A 211 7.78 -2.23 11.08
N ALA A 212 7.76 -2.75 12.32
CA ALA A 212 7.81 -1.92 13.52
C ALA A 212 8.81 -2.41 14.59
N PRO A 213 9.25 -1.51 15.51
CA PRO A 213 10.17 -1.86 16.59
C PRO A 213 9.68 -2.95 17.53
N ILE A 214 8.38 -2.97 17.83
CA ILE A 214 7.78 -3.97 18.71
C ILE A 214 7.85 -5.36 18.08
N ASP A 215 7.67 -5.48 16.76
CA ASP A 215 7.78 -6.76 16.05
C ASP A 215 9.21 -7.27 16.05
N MET A 216 10.17 -6.37 15.80
CA MET A 216 11.59 -6.68 15.91
C MET A 216 11.93 -7.22 17.31
N MET A 217 11.56 -6.49 18.37
CA MET A 217 11.84 -6.92 19.75
C MET A 217 11.08 -8.21 20.15
N SER A 218 9.89 -8.43 19.59
CA SER A 218 9.13 -9.67 19.79
C SER A 218 9.84 -10.85 19.14
N PHE A 219 10.39 -10.66 17.94
CA PHE A 219 11.22 -11.66 17.27
C PHE A 219 12.48 -12.00 18.08
N LEU A 220 13.19 -10.99 18.62
CA LEU A 220 14.35 -11.22 19.49
C LEU A 220 13.99 -12.01 20.75
N THR A 221 12.80 -11.79 21.30
CA THR A 221 12.27 -12.56 22.44
C THR A 221 11.93 -14.00 22.07
N LEU A 222 11.39 -14.22 20.87
CA LEU A 222 11.06 -15.56 20.35
C LEU A 222 12.31 -16.38 20.01
N TYR A 223 13.37 -15.72 19.54
CA TYR A 223 14.62 -16.32 19.06
C TYR A 223 15.85 -15.75 19.79
N PRO A 224 16.01 -16.02 21.10
CA PRO A 224 17.01 -15.33 21.93
C PRO A 224 18.45 -15.79 21.71
N LYS A 225 18.65 -16.94 21.04
CA LYS A 225 19.99 -17.53 20.89
C LYS A 225 20.84 -16.65 19.97
N ASP A 226 21.94 -16.13 20.52
CA ASP A 226 22.98 -15.38 19.79
C ASP A 226 22.46 -14.20 18.96
N TRP A 227 21.27 -13.67 19.28
CA TRP A 227 20.59 -12.70 18.43
C TRP A 227 21.45 -11.47 18.15
N GLN A 228 22.22 -11.00 19.13
CA GLN A 228 23.10 -9.83 19.01
C GLN A 228 24.16 -9.96 17.90
N LYS A 229 24.48 -11.17 17.42
CA LYS A 229 25.40 -11.39 16.29
C LYS A 229 24.77 -11.05 14.94
N HIS A 230 23.44 -10.97 14.85
CA HIS A 230 22.71 -10.63 13.64
C HIS A 230 22.33 -9.15 13.61
N SER A 231 21.97 -8.66 12.42
CA SER A 231 21.50 -7.30 12.22
C SER A 231 19.99 -7.28 12.04
N TYR A 232 19.34 -6.27 12.60
CA TYR A 232 17.89 -6.10 12.63
C TYR A 232 17.55 -4.64 12.38
N ILE A 233 16.53 -4.38 11.57
CA ILE A 233 16.05 -3.03 11.31
C ILE A 233 14.52 -3.01 11.32
N ALA A 234 13.95 -2.04 12.04
CA ALA A 234 12.53 -1.72 12.01
C ALA A 234 12.30 -0.49 11.13
N MET A 235 11.56 -0.63 10.05
CA MET A 235 11.35 0.40 9.03
C MET A 235 10.39 1.53 9.47
N ASN A 236 9.66 1.34 10.59
CA ASN A 236 8.59 2.24 11.06
C ASN A 236 7.48 2.42 10.00
N GLY A 237 7.05 1.30 9.41
CA GLY A 237 6.22 1.21 8.21
C GLY A 237 6.89 0.31 7.17
N VAL A 238 6.44 0.37 5.93
CA VAL A 238 7.00 -0.45 4.83
C VAL A 238 7.77 0.41 3.84
N TYR A 239 8.84 1.08 4.27
CA TYR A 239 9.66 1.95 3.39
C TYR A 239 11.10 1.43 3.26
N GLU A 240 11.62 1.44 2.03
CA GLU A 240 12.92 0.85 1.67
C GLU A 240 14.12 1.68 2.10
N ASN A 241 13.96 2.99 2.32
CA ASN A 241 15.09 3.94 2.47
C ASN A 241 16.03 3.56 3.61
N ALA A 242 15.49 3.14 4.75
CA ALA A 242 16.28 2.73 5.90
C ALA A 242 17.07 1.45 5.61
N VAL A 243 16.45 0.49 4.93
CA VAL A 243 17.10 -0.77 4.52
C VAL A 243 18.23 -0.51 3.53
N LEU A 244 17.97 0.28 2.48
CA LEU A 244 18.98 0.61 1.47
C LEU A 244 20.15 1.41 2.06
N THR A 245 19.87 2.32 3.00
CA THR A 245 20.91 3.07 3.69
C THR A 245 21.76 2.14 4.56
N ALA A 246 21.14 1.27 5.35
CA ALA A 246 21.84 0.28 6.15
C ALA A 246 22.74 -0.63 5.30
N LEU A 247 22.21 -1.17 4.19
CA LEU A 247 22.97 -2.02 3.27
C LEU A 247 24.13 -1.29 2.60
N LYS A 248 23.99 0.01 2.33
CA LYS A 248 25.09 0.83 1.79
C LYS A 248 26.21 1.05 2.82
N ASN A 249 25.84 1.22 4.08
CA ASN A 249 26.78 1.56 5.15
C ASN A 249 27.39 0.31 5.81
N HIS A 250 26.77 -0.85 5.64
CA HIS A 250 27.23 -2.15 6.12
C HIS A 250 27.40 -3.11 4.93
N SER A 251 28.55 -3.04 4.27
CA SER A 251 28.86 -3.84 3.07
C SER A 251 29.03 -5.34 3.34
N ASP A 252 29.10 -5.74 4.61
CA ASP A 252 29.11 -7.12 5.07
C ASP A 252 27.71 -7.77 5.03
N LEU A 253 26.63 -6.99 4.95
CA LEU A 253 25.26 -7.50 4.88
C LEU A 253 24.96 -8.01 3.47
N SER A 254 24.71 -9.32 3.36
CA SER A 254 24.40 -9.97 2.07
C SER A 254 23.17 -10.87 2.11
N GLU A 255 22.86 -11.47 3.28
CA GLU A 255 21.67 -12.30 3.45
C GLU A 255 20.54 -11.47 4.08
N ILE A 256 19.45 -11.26 3.33
CA ILE A 256 18.34 -10.42 3.77
C ILE A 256 17.12 -11.29 4.05
N VAL A 257 16.51 -11.13 5.23
CA VAL A 257 15.29 -11.82 5.63
C VAL A 257 14.21 -10.79 5.93
N LEU A 258 13.17 -10.77 5.08
CA LEU A 258 12.01 -9.92 5.26
C LEU A 258 11.05 -10.58 6.27
N CYS A 259 10.86 -9.89 7.40
CA CYS A 259 10.06 -10.29 8.56
C CYS A 259 8.89 -9.31 8.80
N VAL A 260 8.36 -8.71 7.74
CA VAL A 260 7.21 -7.79 7.79
C VAL A 260 5.90 -8.53 8.11
N ASP A 261 4.87 -7.75 8.44
CA ASP A 261 3.55 -8.22 8.86
C ASP A 261 2.93 -9.18 7.83
N ASN A 262 2.06 -10.07 8.32
CA ASN A 262 1.30 -11.01 7.51
C ASN A 262 -0.13 -10.50 7.30
N ASP A 263 -0.21 -9.28 6.77
CA ASP A 263 -1.44 -8.65 6.30
C ASP A 263 -1.30 -8.13 4.86
N GLU A 264 -2.35 -7.50 4.31
CA GLU A 264 -2.34 -7.03 2.92
C GLU A 264 -1.14 -6.10 2.62
N GLY A 265 -0.85 -5.18 3.54
CA GLY A 265 0.24 -4.21 3.40
C GLY A 265 1.62 -4.87 3.45
N GLY A 266 1.82 -5.78 4.41
CA GLY A 266 3.06 -6.56 4.52
C GLY A 266 3.28 -7.49 3.32
N ILE A 267 2.23 -8.14 2.80
CA ILE A 267 2.31 -8.99 1.60
C ILE A 267 2.72 -8.17 0.38
N GLU A 268 2.13 -6.99 0.17
CA GLU A 268 2.54 -6.07 -0.89
C GLU A 268 4.00 -5.61 -0.73
N ALA A 269 4.39 -5.30 0.51
CA ALA A 269 5.73 -4.82 0.82
C ALA A 269 6.82 -5.86 0.52
N VAL A 270 6.58 -7.15 0.77
CA VAL A 270 7.54 -8.21 0.45
C VAL A 270 7.88 -8.23 -1.02
N ASP A 271 6.85 -8.29 -1.88
CA ASP A 271 7.05 -8.39 -3.33
C ASP A 271 7.76 -7.13 -3.86
N ARG A 272 7.40 -5.95 -3.35
CA ARG A 272 8.04 -4.68 -3.74
C ARG A 272 9.49 -4.56 -3.25
N LEU A 273 9.76 -4.91 -2.00
CA LEU A 273 11.11 -4.84 -1.42
C LEU A 273 12.05 -5.83 -2.12
N LYS A 274 11.58 -7.03 -2.46
CA LYS A 274 12.36 -7.99 -3.25
C LYS A 274 12.82 -7.41 -4.59
N ASP A 275 11.91 -6.74 -5.30
CA ASP A 275 12.25 -6.09 -6.58
C ASP A 275 13.27 -4.97 -6.41
N ILE A 276 13.03 -4.06 -5.45
CA ILE A 276 13.96 -2.95 -5.16
C ILE A 276 15.34 -3.48 -4.77
N LEU A 277 15.41 -4.50 -3.91
CA LEU A 277 16.66 -5.09 -3.45
C LEU A 277 17.39 -5.79 -4.61
N ALA A 278 16.68 -6.51 -5.48
CA ALA A 278 17.25 -7.14 -6.66
C ALA A 278 17.84 -6.10 -7.64
N GLU A 279 17.14 -4.98 -7.86
CA GLU A 279 17.64 -3.84 -8.65
C GLU A 279 18.92 -3.22 -8.07
N ASN A 280 19.11 -3.33 -6.75
CA ASN A 280 20.31 -2.87 -6.04
C ASN A 280 21.36 -3.97 -5.84
N GLY A 281 21.24 -5.12 -6.51
CA GLY A 281 22.23 -6.19 -6.50
C GLY A 281 22.08 -7.22 -5.38
N TYR A 282 21.03 -7.13 -4.55
CA TYR A 282 20.76 -8.09 -3.48
C TYR A 282 19.76 -9.14 -3.94
N THR A 283 20.27 -10.34 -4.25
CA THR A 283 19.46 -11.44 -4.80
C THR A 283 19.10 -12.52 -3.78
N ASP A 284 19.84 -12.65 -2.67
CA ASP A 284 19.52 -13.57 -1.56
C ASP A 284 18.55 -12.92 -0.56
N VAL A 285 17.30 -12.73 -1.01
CA VAL A 285 16.22 -12.12 -0.22
C VAL A 285 15.15 -13.16 0.12
N LYS A 286 15.10 -13.56 1.38
CA LYS A 286 14.14 -14.52 1.94
C LYS A 286 12.98 -13.81 2.60
N ARG A 287 11.84 -14.51 2.74
CA ARG A 287 10.71 -14.07 3.57
C ARG A 287 10.58 -15.06 4.73
N LEU A 288 10.45 -14.53 5.94
CA LEU A 288 10.00 -15.29 7.10
C LEU A 288 8.74 -14.60 7.63
N ALA A 289 7.57 -15.19 7.37
CA ALA A 289 6.29 -14.61 7.76
C ALA A 289 5.90 -15.06 9.18
N PRO A 290 5.32 -14.18 10.01
CA PRO A 290 4.68 -14.59 11.25
C PRO A 290 3.43 -15.44 10.96
N GLU A 291 3.12 -16.39 11.87
CA GLU A 291 1.92 -17.24 11.79
C GLU A 291 0.63 -16.42 11.98
N TYR A 292 0.70 -15.41 12.84
CA TYR A 292 -0.37 -14.46 13.13
C TYR A 292 -0.14 -13.16 12.35
N LYS A 293 -0.98 -12.14 12.60
CA LYS A 293 -0.89 -10.84 11.93
C LYS A 293 0.53 -10.26 11.92
N ASP A 294 1.21 -10.27 13.06
CA ASP A 294 2.57 -9.74 13.23
C ASP A 294 3.37 -10.57 14.24
N TRP A 295 4.65 -10.25 14.46
CA TRP A 295 5.51 -10.99 15.39
C TRP A 295 5.12 -10.78 16.86
N ASN A 296 4.52 -9.66 17.21
CA ASN A 296 4.01 -9.45 18.55
C ASN A 296 2.79 -10.33 18.85
N GLU A 297 1.92 -10.55 17.86
CA GLU A 297 0.79 -11.46 17.97
C GLU A 297 1.24 -12.93 18.09
N VAL A 298 2.32 -13.34 17.41
CA VAL A 298 2.96 -14.65 17.66
C VAL A 298 3.44 -14.78 19.10
N LEU A 299 4.09 -13.74 19.62
CA LEU A 299 4.60 -13.74 21.00
C LEU A 299 3.45 -13.75 22.03
N LYS A 300 2.36 -13.02 21.77
CA LYS A 300 1.14 -13.06 22.59
C LYS A 300 0.52 -14.45 22.62
N ALA A 301 0.36 -15.10 21.46
CA ALA A 301 -0.16 -16.45 21.36
C ALA A 301 0.66 -17.45 22.19
N LYS A 302 1.99 -17.38 22.08
CA LYS A 302 2.92 -18.22 22.86
C LYS A 302 2.76 -18.04 24.38
N ASN A 303 2.31 -16.87 24.83
CA ASN A 303 2.07 -16.55 26.23
C ASN A 303 0.59 -16.68 26.65
N GLY A 304 -0.25 -17.32 25.82
CA GLY A 304 -1.65 -17.61 26.15
C GLY A 304 -2.63 -16.44 25.99
N ALA A 305 -2.20 -15.33 25.37
CA ALA A 305 -3.09 -14.23 25.03
C ALA A 305 -3.76 -14.48 23.66
N ALA A 306 -4.96 -13.94 23.47
CA ALA A 306 -5.64 -13.98 22.18
C ALA A 306 -4.83 -13.20 21.14
N ALA A 307 -4.54 -13.85 20.01
CA ALA A 307 -3.74 -13.28 18.93
C ALA A 307 -4.59 -12.99 17.70
N LEU A 308 -4.28 -11.89 17.02
CA LEU A 308 -4.95 -11.53 15.76
C LEU A 308 -4.47 -12.45 14.62
N PRO A 309 -5.38 -13.09 13.87
CA PRO A 309 -5.00 -13.95 12.76
C PRO A 309 -4.34 -13.15 11.63
N ALA A 310 -3.54 -13.83 10.82
CA ALA A 310 -3.01 -13.28 9.58
C ALA A 310 -4.17 -12.84 8.64
N VAL A 311 -3.94 -11.76 7.88
CA VAL A 311 -4.92 -11.24 6.92
C VAL A 311 -4.44 -11.53 5.51
N LEU A 312 -5.16 -12.41 4.81
CA LEU A 312 -4.86 -12.72 3.42
C LEU A 312 -5.12 -11.53 2.52
N HIS A 313 -4.35 -11.40 1.45
CA HIS A 313 -4.53 -10.35 0.45
C HIS A 313 -5.69 -10.71 -0.48
N LYS A 314 -6.91 -10.19 -0.22
CA LYS A 314 -8.15 -10.61 -0.91
C LYS A 314 -8.04 -10.60 -2.43
N ARG A 315 -7.48 -9.52 -3.00
CA ARG A 315 -7.29 -9.40 -4.47
C ARG A 315 -6.32 -10.43 -5.04
N LYS A 316 -5.25 -10.79 -4.30
CA LYS A 316 -4.26 -11.78 -4.73
C LYS A 316 -4.90 -13.16 -4.75
N GLU A 317 -5.61 -13.52 -3.69
CA GLU A 317 -6.32 -14.79 -3.61
C GLU A 317 -7.35 -14.92 -4.74
N GLU A 318 -8.17 -13.90 -4.96
CA GLU A 318 -9.17 -13.93 -6.02
C GLU A 318 -8.52 -14.01 -7.41
N TYR A 319 -7.45 -13.26 -7.66
CA TYR A 319 -6.71 -13.35 -8.93
C TYR A 319 -6.13 -14.76 -9.18
N LEU A 320 -5.56 -15.40 -8.15
CA LEU A 320 -5.05 -16.76 -8.24
C LEU A 320 -6.17 -17.78 -8.50
N HIS A 321 -7.29 -17.65 -7.79
CA HIS A 321 -8.49 -18.46 -7.98
C HIS A 321 -9.04 -18.34 -9.41
N GLN A 322 -9.10 -17.11 -9.93
CA GLN A 322 -9.55 -16.85 -11.31
C GLN A 322 -8.65 -17.54 -12.34
N ILE A 323 -7.32 -17.45 -12.17
CA ILE A 323 -6.38 -18.18 -13.03
C ILE A 323 -6.66 -19.67 -12.99
N ASP A 324 -6.82 -20.25 -11.81
CA ASP A 324 -7.09 -21.68 -11.69
C ASP A 324 -8.35 -22.10 -12.42
N SER A 325 -9.38 -21.26 -12.37
CA SER A 325 -10.66 -21.45 -13.03
C SER A 325 -10.66 -21.24 -14.56
N LEU A 326 -9.56 -20.76 -15.16
CA LEU A 326 -9.44 -20.56 -16.61
C LEU A 326 -9.46 -21.88 -17.37
N LYS A 327 -10.30 -21.95 -18.40
CA LYS A 327 -10.45 -23.10 -19.28
C LYS A 327 -9.65 -22.93 -20.57
N HIS A 328 -9.06 -24.03 -21.03
CA HIS A 328 -8.45 -24.08 -22.35
C HIS A 328 -9.56 -24.19 -23.42
N LEU A 329 -9.74 -23.13 -24.18
CA LEU A 329 -10.65 -23.07 -25.33
C LEU A 329 -9.81 -23.11 -26.62
N ARG A 330 -9.78 -24.25 -27.34
CA ARG A 330 -8.97 -24.46 -28.54
C ARG A 330 -8.92 -23.22 -29.44
N CYS A 331 -7.71 -22.77 -29.80
CA CYS A 331 -7.56 -21.54 -30.56
C CYS A 331 -8.20 -21.66 -31.95
N ARG A 332 -8.94 -20.62 -32.35
CA ARG A 332 -9.43 -20.43 -33.72
C ARG A 332 -8.91 -19.11 -34.25
N PRO A 333 -7.72 -19.09 -34.89
CA PRO A 333 -7.05 -17.85 -35.28
C PRO A 333 -7.92 -16.95 -36.18
N ASP A 334 -8.76 -17.55 -37.02
CA ASP A 334 -9.73 -16.89 -37.89
C ASP A 334 -10.85 -16.17 -37.12
N LYS A 335 -11.17 -16.62 -35.90
CA LYS A 335 -12.23 -16.05 -35.05
C LYS A 335 -11.70 -15.27 -33.85
N LEU A 336 -10.39 -15.31 -33.60
CA LEU A 336 -9.79 -14.72 -32.41
C LEU A 336 -10.14 -13.23 -32.26
N THR A 337 -10.04 -12.46 -33.36
CA THR A 337 -10.38 -11.03 -33.38
C THR A 337 -11.84 -10.78 -32.98
N SER A 338 -12.78 -11.54 -33.55
CA SER A 338 -14.21 -11.36 -33.26
C SER A 338 -14.58 -11.85 -31.86
N GLN A 339 -13.95 -12.92 -31.37
CA GLN A 339 -14.12 -13.43 -30.01
C GLN A 339 -13.61 -12.43 -28.95
N ILE A 340 -12.41 -11.87 -29.15
CA ILE A 340 -11.85 -10.82 -28.28
C ILE A 340 -12.76 -9.60 -28.24
N TYR A 341 -13.18 -9.11 -29.41
CA TYR A 341 -14.04 -7.93 -29.48
C TYR A 341 -15.41 -8.17 -28.82
N ALA A 342 -16.05 -9.31 -29.09
CA ALA A 342 -17.36 -9.64 -28.52
C ALA A 342 -17.31 -9.80 -27.00
N THR A 343 -16.33 -10.54 -26.47
CA THR A 343 -16.18 -10.74 -25.02
C THR A 343 -15.85 -9.44 -24.29
N PHE A 344 -14.99 -8.59 -24.87
CA PHE A 344 -14.71 -7.27 -24.33
C PHE A 344 -15.97 -6.39 -24.28
N LYS A 345 -16.72 -6.30 -25.39
CA LYS A 345 -17.94 -5.48 -25.48
C LYS A 345 -19.02 -5.94 -24.50
N ASN A 346 -19.13 -7.24 -24.28
CA ASN A 346 -20.14 -7.83 -23.40
C ASN A 346 -19.71 -7.88 -21.92
N GLY A 347 -18.54 -7.33 -21.54
CA GLY A 347 -18.04 -7.39 -20.17
C GLY A 347 -17.66 -8.79 -19.68
N GLN A 348 -17.48 -9.74 -20.60
CA GLN A 348 -17.18 -11.15 -20.30
C GLN A 348 -15.67 -11.35 -20.10
N TYR A 349 -15.09 -10.70 -19.10
CA TYR A 349 -13.64 -10.57 -18.96
C TYR A 349 -12.92 -11.89 -18.66
N LYS A 350 -13.57 -12.83 -17.97
CA LYS A 350 -13.04 -14.21 -17.84
C LYS A 350 -12.86 -14.88 -19.21
N TYR A 351 -13.88 -14.88 -20.06
CA TYR A 351 -13.78 -15.45 -21.41
C TYR A 351 -12.77 -14.69 -22.28
N LEU A 352 -12.68 -13.37 -22.13
CA LEU A 352 -11.65 -12.57 -22.78
C LEU A 352 -10.25 -13.03 -22.39
N ALA A 353 -10.00 -13.29 -21.10
CA ALA A 353 -8.74 -13.83 -20.61
C ALA A 353 -8.45 -15.23 -21.18
N GLU A 354 -9.44 -16.12 -21.25
CA GLU A 354 -9.29 -17.46 -21.83
C GLU A 354 -8.90 -17.40 -23.32
N TYR A 355 -9.61 -16.62 -24.14
CA TYR A 355 -9.29 -16.46 -25.56
C TYR A 355 -7.92 -15.79 -25.78
N ALA A 356 -7.60 -14.76 -24.99
CA ALA A 356 -6.32 -14.08 -25.10
C ALA A 356 -5.16 -15.01 -24.69
N LEU A 357 -5.29 -15.77 -23.61
CA LEU A 357 -4.24 -16.66 -23.13
C LEU A 357 -4.01 -17.86 -24.07
N VAL A 358 -5.06 -18.45 -24.61
CA VAL A 358 -4.94 -19.50 -25.63
C VAL A 358 -4.37 -18.95 -26.94
N GLY A 359 -4.79 -17.75 -27.36
CA GLY A 359 -4.19 -17.06 -28.50
C GLY A 359 -2.69 -16.87 -28.30
N SER A 360 -2.26 -16.42 -27.12
CA SER A 360 -0.84 -16.28 -26.77
C SER A 360 -0.09 -17.60 -26.91
N ALA A 361 -0.64 -18.69 -26.36
CA ALA A 361 -0.06 -20.03 -26.46
C ALA A 361 0.05 -20.52 -27.92
N PHE A 362 -0.97 -20.28 -28.74
CA PHE A 362 -0.99 -20.62 -30.16
C PHE A 362 0.13 -19.90 -30.93
N PHE A 363 0.27 -18.59 -30.74
CA PHE A 363 1.31 -17.82 -31.44
C PHE A 363 2.75 -18.15 -30.99
N ILE A 364 2.93 -18.77 -29.82
CA ILE A 364 4.22 -19.29 -29.36
C ILE A 364 4.50 -20.68 -29.94
N ALA A 365 3.52 -21.57 -29.88
CA ALA A 365 3.77 -23.01 -29.90
C ALA A 365 2.93 -23.79 -30.93
N GLY A 366 2.03 -23.12 -31.65
CA GLY A 366 1.17 -23.70 -32.69
C GLY A 366 0.40 -24.91 -32.19
N LYS A 367 0.85 -26.12 -32.59
CA LYS A 367 0.21 -27.40 -32.25
C LYS A 367 0.38 -27.82 -30.78
N SER A 368 1.31 -27.20 -30.05
CA SER A 368 1.55 -27.47 -28.61
C SER A 368 0.95 -26.39 -27.70
N GLU A 369 -0.16 -25.79 -28.14
CA GLU A 369 -0.85 -24.69 -27.43
C GLU A 369 -1.31 -25.10 -26.03
N ASP A 370 -1.83 -26.30 -25.82
CA ASP A 370 -2.38 -26.74 -24.52
C ASP A 370 -1.29 -26.80 -23.43
N THR A 371 -0.16 -27.42 -23.74
CA THR A 371 1.00 -27.45 -22.83
C THR A 371 1.53 -26.04 -22.55
N THR A 372 1.50 -25.17 -23.57
CA THR A 372 1.97 -23.78 -23.44
C THR A 372 0.99 -22.93 -22.62
N PHE A 373 -0.32 -23.17 -22.76
CA PHE A 373 -1.36 -22.54 -21.96
C PHE A 373 -1.17 -22.82 -20.47
N GLY A 374 -0.90 -24.08 -20.10
CA GLY A 374 -0.56 -24.45 -18.73
C GLY A 374 0.68 -23.68 -18.20
N LYS A 375 1.74 -23.58 -18.99
CA LYS A 375 2.94 -22.80 -18.63
C LYS A 375 2.64 -21.31 -18.46
N LEU A 376 1.79 -20.74 -19.32
CA LEU A 376 1.39 -19.33 -19.23
C LEU A 376 0.50 -19.07 -18.00
N LYS A 377 -0.37 -20.02 -17.59
CA LYS A 377 -1.10 -19.93 -16.31
C LYS A 377 -0.13 -19.86 -15.12
N THR A 378 0.87 -20.75 -15.07
CA THR A 378 1.91 -20.73 -14.03
C THR A 378 2.69 -19.41 -14.04
N LYS A 379 3.00 -18.89 -15.24
CA LYS A 379 3.67 -17.60 -15.40
C LYS A 379 2.83 -16.44 -14.84
N LEU A 380 1.53 -16.38 -15.15
CA LEU A 380 0.62 -15.36 -14.60
C LEU A 380 0.59 -15.40 -13.07
N LYS A 381 0.50 -16.60 -12.46
CA LYS A 381 0.55 -16.75 -11.00
C LYS A 381 1.84 -16.23 -10.38
N THR A 382 2.97 -16.50 -11.04
CA THR A 382 4.31 -16.16 -10.53
C THR A 382 4.60 -14.66 -10.69
N GLU A 383 4.12 -14.05 -11.77
CA GLU A 383 4.37 -12.64 -12.08
C GLU A 383 3.36 -11.68 -11.42
N TYR A 384 2.22 -12.20 -10.93
CA TYR A 384 1.24 -11.35 -10.27
C TYR A 384 1.76 -10.80 -8.96
N LYS A 385 1.94 -9.47 -8.96
CA LYS A 385 2.43 -8.68 -7.84
C LYS A 385 1.34 -7.70 -7.40
N PRO A 386 0.71 -7.89 -6.24
CA PRO A 386 -0.44 -7.07 -5.84
C PRO A 386 -0.10 -5.58 -5.73
N TYR A 387 1.12 -5.23 -5.33
CA TYR A 387 1.55 -3.83 -5.23
C TYR A 387 1.61 -3.10 -6.59
N THR A 388 1.62 -3.84 -7.71
CA THR A 388 1.51 -3.29 -9.08
C THR A 388 0.07 -3.22 -9.57
N ASP A 389 -0.85 -3.94 -8.91
CA ASP A 389 -2.28 -3.99 -9.23
C ASP A 389 -3.08 -2.91 -8.49
N LYS A 390 -2.49 -1.73 -8.38
CA LYS A 390 -3.08 -0.56 -7.75
C LYS A 390 -3.84 0.26 -8.79
N GLY A 391 -5.01 0.73 -8.43
CA GLY A 391 -5.82 1.60 -9.29
C GLY A 391 -7.30 1.24 -9.25
N ARG A 392 -8.14 2.25 -9.40
CA ARG A 392 -9.59 2.06 -9.45
C ARG A 392 -10.01 1.26 -10.67
N LYS A 393 -11.19 0.65 -10.58
CA LYS A 393 -11.89 -0.02 -11.68
C LYS A 393 -11.82 0.75 -13.01
N ALA A 394 -12.03 2.07 -13.01
CA ALA A 394 -11.94 2.91 -14.21
C ALA A 394 -10.54 2.91 -14.85
N GLN A 395 -9.46 2.92 -14.05
CA GLN A 395 -8.09 2.82 -14.58
C GLN A 395 -7.83 1.43 -15.17
N LYS A 396 -8.27 0.37 -14.48
CA LYS A 396 -8.16 -1.01 -14.97
C LYS A 396 -8.93 -1.19 -16.29
N GLN A 397 -10.10 -0.57 -16.41
CA GLN A 397 -10.90 -0.56 -17.64
C GLN A 397 -10.20 0.17 -18.80
N ARG A 398 -9.58 1.33 -18.54
CA ARG A 398 -8.75 2.03 -19.55
C ARG A 398 -7.57 1.18 -20.00
N ASN A 399 -6.83 0.59 -19.06
CA ASN A 399 -5.69 -0.28 -19.37
C ASN A 399 -6.13 -1.48 -20.22
N LEU A 400 -7.26 -2.11 -19.88
CA LEU A 400 -7.83 -3.19 -20.67
C LEU A 400 -8.21 -2.72 -22.08
N GLN A 401 -8.85 -1.56 -22.21
CA GLN A 401 -9.21 -0.99 -23.50
C GLN A 401 -7.98 -0.76 -24.37
N ASP A 402 -6.90 -0.20 -23.82
CA ASP A 402 -5.63 0.01 -24.52
C ASP A 402 -5.01 -1.32 -24.99
N CYS A 403 -5.03 -2.35 -24.14
CA CYS A 403 -4.58 -3.71 -24.48
C CYS A 403 -5.40 -4.31 -25.64
N VAL A 404 -6.73 -4.18 -25.58
CA VAL A 404 -7.63 -4.66 -26.65
C VAL A 404 -7.33 -3.95 -27.95
N GLN A 405 -7.18 -2.62 -27.95
CA GLN A 405 -6.87 -1.87 -29.17
C GLN A 405 -5.53 -2.28 -29.79
N LYS A 406 -4.48 -2.46 -28.96
CA LYS A 406 -3.17 -2.94 -29.42
C LYS A 406 -3.27 -4.32 -30.05
N VAL A 407 -3.95 -5.26 -29.40
CA VAL A 407 -4.15 -6.63 -29.91
C VAL A 407 -4.96 -6.63 -31.21
N LEU A 408 -6.08 -5.91 -31.26
CA LEU A 408 -6.92 -5.85 -32.46
C LEU A 408 -6.19 -5.20 -33.64
N SER A 409 -5.34 -4.20 -33.38
CA SER A 409 -4.47 -3.60 -34.41
C SER A 409 -3.45 -4.61 -34.93
N ASP A 410 -2.76 -5.32 -34.03
CA ASP A 410 -1.75 -6.32 -34.38
C ASP A 410 -2.34 -7.53 -35.12
N LEU A 411 -3.55 -7.96 -34.74
CA LEU A 411 -4.24 -9.08 -35.37
C LEU A 411 -4.64 -8.83 -36.83
N LYS A 412 -4.71 -7.58 -37.30
CA LYS A 412 -5.01 -7.24 -38.71
C LYS A 412 -3.95 -7.69 -39.71
N GLN A 413 -2.74 -8.00 -39.25
CA GLN A 413 -1.65 -8.46 -40.13
C GLN A 413 -2.01 -9.82 -40.76
N THR A 414 -1.90 -9.90 -42.10
CA THR A 414 -2.25 -11.10 -42.89
C THR A 414 -1.13 -12.13 -42.94
N ALA A 415 0.12 -11.69 -42.81
CA ALA A 415 1.31 -12.54 -42.71
C ALA A 415 2.18 -12.06 -41.54
N ARG A 416 2.87 -13.00 -40.87
CA ARG A 416 3.73 -12.72 -39.72
C ARG A 416 5.07 -13.44 -39.83
N THR A 417 6.16 -12.75 -39.49
CA THR A 417 7.44 -13.38 -39.16
C THR A 417 7.37 -14.04 -37.79
N ARG A 418 8.39 -14.83 -37.45
CA ARG A 418 8.50 -15.45 -36.13
C ARG A 418 8.54 -14.41 -35.01
N GLU A 419 9.30 -13.33 -35.20
CA GLU A 419 9.41 -12.23 -34.23
C GLU A 419 8.06 -11.54 -34.04
N GLN A 420 7.31 -11.32 -35.12
CA GLN A 420 5.97 -10.75 -35.06
C GLN A 420 5.00 -11.69 -34.32
N SER A 421 5.05 -13.00 -34.57
CA SER A 421 4.25 -13.97 -33.81
C SER A 421 4.58 -13.93 -32.30
N VAL A 422 5.85 -13.83 -31.93
CA VAL A 422 6.26 -13.67 -30.52
C VAL A 422 5.72 -12.37 -29.93
N GLN A 423 5.71 -11.28 -30.71
CA GLN A 423 5.14 -10.01 -30.26
C GLN A 423 3.62 -10.09 -30.08
N THR A 424 2.90 -10.70 -31.02
CA THR A 424 1.46 -10.98 -30.90
C THR A 424 1.17 -11.79 -29.64
N ALA A 425 1.98 -12.82 -29.36
CA ALA A 425 1.82 -13.63 -28.16
C ALA A 425 2.00 -12.81 -26.86
N LYS A 426 2.98 -11.90 -26.82
CA LYS A 426 3.18 -11.00 -25.68
C LYS A 426 2.00 -10.06 -25.47
N LEU A 427 1.47 -9.45 -26.55
CA LEU A 427 0.30 -8.57 -26.48
C LEU A 427 -0.93 -9.31 -25.95
N LEU A 428 -1.16 -10.54 -26.44
CA LEU A 428 -2.25 -11.40 -26.00
C LEU A 428 -2.09 -11.85 -24.54
N TYR A 429 -0.87 -12.14 -24.09
CA TYR A 429 -0.59 -12.44 -22.69
C TYR A 429 -0.91 -11.24 -21.77
N SER A 430 -0.46 -10.04 -22.15
CA SER A 430 -0.79 -8.81 -21.40
C SER A 430 -2.28 -8.48 -21.41
N LEU A 431 -2.99 -8.79 -22.50
CA LEU A 431 -4.45 -8.67 -22.57
C LEU A 431 -5.12 -9.65 -21.59
N ALA A 432 -4.65 -10.89 -21.50
CA ALA A 432 -5.18 -11.88 -20.56
C ALA A 432 -5.01 -11.42 -19.10
N ASP A 433 -3.81 -10.94 -18.74
CA ASP A 433 -3.55 -10.38 -17.41
C ASP A 433 -4.46 -9.18 -17.11
N SER A 434 -4.58 -8.23 -18.04
CA SER A 434 -5.43 -7.05 -17.86
C SER A 434 -6.91 -7.40 -17.71
N ALA A 435 -7.39 -8.41 -18.45
CA ALA A 435 -8.76 -8.88 -18.37
C ALA A 435 -9.04 -9.54 -17.00
N LEU A 436 -8.11 -10.38 -16.51
CA LEU A 436 -8.19 -10.98 -15.18
C LEU A 436 -8.25 -9.92 -14.07
N ARG A 437 -7.35 -8.92 -14.10
CA ARG A 437 -7.31 -7.85 -13.09
C ARG A 437 -8.63 -7.07 -12.99
N LEU A 438 -9.27 -6.81 -14.13
CA LEU A 438 -10.58 -6.15 -14.14
C LEU A 438 -11.70 -7.10 -13.69
N ASN A 439 -11.64 -8.39 -14.07
CA ASN A 439 -12.64 -9.37 -13.62
C ASN A 439 -12.60 -9.56 -12.11
N VAL A 440 -11.41 -9.65 -11.52
CA VAL A 440 -11.20 -9.69 -10.06
C VAL A 440 -11.81 -8.46 -9.39
N GLU A 441 -11.58 -7.27 -9.93
CA GLU A 441 -12.15 -6.04 -9.36
C GLU A 441 -13.69 -6.04 -9.40
N ASN A 442 -14.29 -6.57 -10.46
CA ASN A 442 -15.75 -6.76 -10.54
C ASN A 442 -16.25 -7.74 -9.48
N THR A 443 -15.64 -8.91 -9.39
CA THR A 443 -16.02 -9.94 -8.41
C THR A 443 -15.90 -9.44 -6.98
N LEU A 444 -14.81 -8.73 -6.63
CA LEU A 444 -14.67 -8.14 -5.30
C LEU A 444 -15.70 -7.04 -5.02
N SER A 445 -16.09 -6.26 -6.03
CA SER A 445 -17.14 -5.24 -5.89
C SER A 445 -18.52 -5.87 -5.66
N GLU A 446 -18.84 -6.94 -6.38
CA GLU A 446 -20.08 -7.71 -6.25
C GLU A 446 -20.19 -8.35 -4.86
N LEU A 447 -19.12 -9.02 -4.39
CA LEU A 447 -19.07 -9.63 -3.05
C LEU A 447 -19.23 -8.59 -1.93
N ALA A 448 -18.70 -7.38 -2.10
CA ALA A 448 -18.85 -6.32 -1.12
C ALA A 448 -20.31 -5.79 -1.05
N GLN A 449 -21.00 -5.71 -2.20
CA GLN A 449 -22.40 -5.32 -2.27
C GLN A 449 -23.32 -6.36 -1.62
N GLU A 450 -23.11 -7.64 -1.93
CA GLU A 450 -23.88 -8.75 -1.32
C GLU A 450 -23.73 -8.80 0.21
N GLN A 451 -22.53 -8.52 0.73
CA GLN A 451 -22.29 -8.43 2.17
C GLN A 451 -23.05 -7.27 2.81
N SER A 452 -23.04 -6.07 2.19
CA SER A 452 -23.79 -4.92 2.71
C SER A 452 -25.31 -5.16 2.70
N GLU A 453 -25.84 -5.78 1.65
CA GLU A 453 -27.28 -6.09 1.56
C GLU A 453 -27.70 -7.15 2.58
N SER A 454 -26.82 -8.11 2.90
CA SER A 454 -27.09 -9.13 3.90
C SER A 454 -27.06 -8.61 5.34
N GLU A 455 -26.24 -7.61 5.65
CA GLU A 455 -26.17 -6.97 6.97
C GLU A 455 -27.43 -6.13 7.26
N ASP A 456 -27.99 -5.48 6.24
CA ASP A 456 -29.23 -4.70 6.37
C ASP A 456 -30.46 -5.59 6.65
N ILE A 457 -30.51 -6.81 6.09
CA ILE A 457 -31.64 -7.76 6.26
C ILE A 457 -31.71 -8.35 7.69
N VAL A 458 -30.59 -8.40 8.43
CA VAL A 458 -30.56 -8.94 9.81
C VAL A 458 -30.95 -7.87 10.85
N SER A 459 -31.12 -6.61 10.43
CA SER A 459 -31.38 -5.46 11.32
C SER A 459 -32.85 -5.09 11.51
N ASP A 460 -33.80 -5.95 11.13
CA ASP A 460 -35.22 -5.74 11.47
C ASP A 460 -35.44 -5.98 12.98
N PRO A 461 -35.90 -4.98 13.75
CA PRO A 461 -36.16 -5.16 15.18
C PRO A 461 -37.38 -6.06 15.39
N GLU A 462 -37.24 -7.08 16.24
CA GLU A 462 -38.38 -7.85 16.76
C GLU A 462 -39.44 -6.89 17.30
N PRO A 463 -40.72 -7.02 16.89
CA PRO A 463 -41.78 -6.19 17.42
C PRO A 463 -41.98 -6.53 18.90
N CYS A 464 -41.68 -5.57 19.78
CA CYS A 464 -42.02 -5.63 21.20
C CYS A 464 -43.50 -5.96 21.36
N MET A 465 -43.81 -7.14 21.91
CA MET A 465 -45.16 -7.43 22.40
C MET A 465 -45.41 -6.61 23.67
N GLU A 466 -46.32 -5.63 23.57
CA GLU A 466 -46.94 -5.01 24.73
C GLU A 466 -47.87 -6.03 25.40
N PHE A 467 -47.58 -6.40 26.65
CA PHE A 467 -48.55 -7.01 27.54
C PHE A 467 -49.14 -5.91 28.43
N GLY A 468 -50.47 -5.79 28.37
CA GLY A 468 -51.27 -4.92 29.23
C GLY A 468 -51.54 -5.49 30.62
#